data_AF-A0A9Q9IEN4-F1
#
_entry.id   AF-A0A9Q9IEN4-F1
#
_cell.length_a   1.000
_cell.length_b   1.000
_cell.length_c   1.000
_cell.angle_alpha   90.00
_cell.angle_beta   90.00
_cell.angle_gamma   90.00
#
_symmetry.space_group_name_H-M   'P 1'
#
loop_
_entity.id
_entity.type
_entity.pdbx_description
1 polymer ?
#
loop_
_entity_poly.entity_id
_entity_poly.type
_entity_poly.pdbx_seq_one_letter_code
_entity_poly.pdbx_strand_id
1 'polypeptide(L)'
;MRGERTAVAVVVVAAAAVAAFVVLDRYEGSARFADLPGDADVRLVGRFTPRQVDRIAALPQAAAVECGTTLYGVTAVTSRGVLSGATVLTAAARPGLRWSQVRSGTYPATDAQLLIDERTAAAHDVRPGERVTLLLGPAVVNATVVGIAARPSDHAIGTRDAVFLLPSGAVAALSGGASCDSVTVELRRRRDASTFSRAAEDLLDPPPAVIYDESLKGHV
;
A
#
# COMPACT_ATOMS: atom_id res chain seq x y z
N MET A 1 -0.57 33.89 -54.35
CA MET A 1 -1.35 32.83 -53.69
C MET A 1 -0.49 32.30 -52.54
N ARG A 2 -0.96 32.53 -51.31
CA ARG A 2 -0.28 32.23 -50.04
C ARG A 2 -0.36 30.72 -49.78
N GLY A 3 0.77 30.10 -49.45
CA GLY A 3 0.82 28.75 -48.90
C GLY A 3 1.19 28.82 -47.43
N GLU A 4 0.20 28.93 -46.56
CA GLU A 4 0.35 28.71 -45.12
C GLU A 4 0.54 27.21 -44.88
N ARG A 5 1.74 26.81 -44.44
CA ARG A 5 1.97 25.49 -43.86
C ARG A 5 1.71 25.61 -42.36
N THR A 6 0.52 25.22 -41.95
CA THR A 6 0.11 25.16 -40.54
C THR A 6 0.89 24.03 -39.86
N ALA A 7 1.68 24.40 -38.84
CA ALA A 7 2.36 23.49 -37.94
C ALA A 7 1.33 22.73 -37.10
N VAL A 8 1.45 21.40 -37.04
CA VAL A 8 0.70 20.58 -36.08
C VAL A 8 1.58 20.40 -34.86
N ALA A 9 1.24 21.13 -33.79
CA ALA A 9 1.86 21.02 -32.48
C ALA A 9 1.45 19.70 -31.81
N VAL A 10 2.44 18.89 -31.45
CA VAL A 10 2.27 17.71 -30.59
C VAL A 10 2.28 18.20 -29.15
N VAL A 11 1.10 18.29 -28.53
CA VAL A 11 0.95 18.63 -27.10
C VAL A 11 -0.06 17.69 -26.47
N VAL A 12 0.34 16.46 -26.10
CA VAL A 12 -0.40 15.65 -25.12
C VAL A 12 0.50 14.57 -24.48
N VAL A 13 1.45 14.91 -23.60
CA VAL A 13 1.91 13.96 -22.56
C VAL A 13 2.51 14.75 -21.37
N ALA A 14 1.67 15.30 -20.49
CA ALA A 14 2.14 15.81 -19.19
C ALA A 14 1.07 15.90 -18.09
N ALA A 15 -0.22 15.69 -18.39
CA ALA A 15 -1.30 15.91 -17.43
C ALA A 15 -1.55 14.73 -16.47
N ALA A 16 -1.23 13.49 -16.86
CA ALA A 16 -1.55 12.30 -16.04
C ALA A 16 -0.61 12.13 -14.83
N ALA A 17 0.67 12.53 -14.93
CA ALA A 17 1.61 12.43 -13.83
C ALA A 17 1.37 13.50 -12.73
N VAL A 18 0.78 14.65 -13.10
CA VAL A 18 0.49 15.76 -12.18
C VAL A 18 -0.80 15.51 -11.40
N ALA A 19 -1.77 14.80 -11.97
CA ALA A 19 -3.03 14.47 -11.30
C ALA A 19 -2.83 13.54 -10.08
N ALA A 20 -1.79 12.69 -10.09
CA ALA A 20 -1.41 11.90 -8.91
C ALA A 20 -0.74 12.75 -7.81
N PHE A 21 -0.17 13.91 -8.17
CA PHE A 21 0.62 14.74 -7.27
C PHE A 21 -0.23 15.75 -6.49
N VAL A 22 -1.29 16.30 -7.09
CA VAL A 22 -2.16 17.31 -6.45
C VAL A 22 -3.09 16.69 -5.38
N VAL A 23 -3.30 15.36 -5.41
CA VAL A 23 -4.15 14.70 -4.40
C VAL A 23 -3.44 14.54 -3.05
N LEU A 24 -2.10 14.56 -2.99
CA LEU A 24 -1.37 14.43 -1.72
C LEU A 24 -1.25 15.74 -0.92
N ASP A 25 -1.30 16.89 -1.60
CA ASP A 25 -0.98 18.20 -0.99
C ASP A 25 -2.18 18.87 -0.27
N ARG A 26 -3.39 18.30 -0.38
CA ARG A 26 -4.64 18.83 0.22
C ARG A 26 -5.26 17.94 1.32
N TYR A 27 -4.53 16.95 1.83
CA TYR A 27 -5.03 16.09 2.91
C TYR A 27 -4.72 16.71 4.28
N GLU A 28 -5.68 17.47 4.80
CA GLU A 28 -5.69 17.97 6.18
C GLU A 28 -5.35 16.86 7.16
N GLY A 29 -4.29 17.10 7.92
CA GLY A 29 -3.54 16.11 8.68
C GLY A 29 -4.26 15.61 9.93
N SER A 30 -3.77 14.46 10.40
CA SER A 30 -3.91 13.86 11.74
C SER A 30 -5.11 12.97 12.06
N ALA A 31 -6.31 13.14 11.49
CA ALA A 31 -7.47 12.30 11.87
C ALA A 31 -7.70 11.04 11.01
N ARG A 32 -7.05 10.93 9.83
CA ARG A 32 -7.39 9.90 8.82
C ARG A 32 -6.64 8.56 8.96
N PHE A 33 -5.85 8.39 10.02
CA PHE A 33 -4.94 7.24 10.19
C PHE A 33 -5.04 6.60 11.57
N ALA A 34 -6.18 6.74 12.25
CA ALA A 34 -6.35 6.34 13.65
C ALA A 34 -6.18 4.82 13.89
N ASP A 35 -6.28 4.00 12.85
CA ASP A 35 -6.05 2.56 12.97
C ASP A 35 -4.66 2.21 12.44
N LEU A 36 -3.71 2.03 13.37
CA LEU A 36 -2.45 1.39 13.01
C LEU A 36 -2.70 -0.09 12.67
N PRO A 37 -2.03 -0.61 11.64
CA PRO A 37 -2.26 -1.97 11.18
C PRO A 37 -1.72 -3.00 12.18
N GLY A 38 -2.62 -3.80 12.76
CA GLY A 38 -2.25 -4.85 13.71
C GLY A 38 -1.65 -4.29 15.01
N ASP A 39 -0.53 -4.88 15.44
CA ASP A 39 0.29 -4.47 16.59
C ASP A 39 1.35 -3.42 16.22
N ALA A 40 1.22 -2.73 15.09
CA ALA A 40 2.13 -1.65 14.72
C ALA A 40 2.09 -0.54 15.78
N ASP A 41 3.26 -0.08 16.22
CA ASP A 41 3.39 1.02 17.18
C ASP A 41 3.54 2.37 16.46
N VAL A 42 4.16 2.37 15.27
CA VAL A 42 4.42 3.57 14.46
C VAL A 42 4.14 3.29 12.99
N ARG A 43 3.55 4.27 12.30
CA ARG A 43 3.48 4.34 10.84
C ARG A 43 4.13 5.63 10.35
N LEU A 44 5.11 5.49 9.48
CA LEU A 44 5.71 6.59 8.74
C LEU A 44 5.00 6.70 7.39
N VAL A 45 4.59 7.91 7.00
CA VAL A 45 3.93 8.19 5.72
C VAL A 45 4.83 9.11 4.90
N GLY A 46 5.06 8.74 3.64
CA GLY A 46 6.03 9.39 2.78
C GLY A 46 6.50 8.46 1.66
N ARG A 47 7.52 8.88 0.92
CA ARG A 47 8.07 8.08 -0.18
C ARG A 47 9.37 7.39 0.27
N PHE A 48 9.33 6.08 0.48
CA PHE A 48 10.47 5.33 1.00
C PHE A 48 11.09 4.41 -0.05
N THR A 49 12.36 4.62 -0.35
CA THR A 49 13.18 3.68 -1.13
C THR A 49 13.48 2.42 -0.31
N PRO A 50 13.77 1.27 -0.96
CA PRO A 50 14.20 0.06 -0.24
C PRO A 50 15.35 0.32 0.73
N ARG A 51 16.36 1.10 0.31
CA ARG A 51 17.48 1.50 1.16
C ARG A 51 17.09 2.34 2.37
N GLN A 52 16.02 3.14 2.28
CA GLN A 52 15.49 3.86 3.45
C GLN A 52 14.78 2.89 4.41
N VAL A 53 13.97 1.96 3.89
CA VAL A 53 13.31 0.92 4.69
C VAL A 53 14.34 0.07 5.44
N ASP A 54 15.41 -0.36 4.76
CA ASP A 54 16.50 -1.14 5.39
C ASP A 54 17.19 -0.36 6.52
N ARG A 55 17.40 0.95 6.33
CA ARG A 55 18.01 1.80 7.35
C ARG A 55 17.08 2.00 8.55
N ILE A 56 15.77 2.12 8.33
CA ILE A 56 14.77 2.19 9.40
C ILE A 56 14.72 0.85 10.16
N ALA A 57 14.77 -0.28 9.45
CA ALA A 57 14.80 -1.62 10.02
C ALA A 57 16.06 -1.90 10.86
N ALA A 58 17.17 -1.23 10.54
CA ALA A 58 18.42 -1.30 11.29
C ALA A 58 18.42 -0.46 12.58
N LEU A 59 17.40 0.38 12.82
CA LEU A 59 17.32 1.17 14.05
C LEU A 59 17.17 0.25 15.28
N PRO A 60 17.91 0.48 16.38
CA PRO A 60 17.86 -0.39 17.56
C PRO A 60 16.47 -0.55 18.17
N GLN A 61 15.60 0.44 17.99
CA GLN A 61 14.24 0.48 18.53
C GLN A 61 13.28 -0.37 17.69
N ALA A 62 13.58 -0.66 16.42
CA ALA A 62 12.72 -1.44 15.54
C ALA A 62 12.83 -2.95 15.82
N ALA A 63 11.70 -3.60 16.08
CA ALA A 63 11.56 -5.06 16.17
C ALA A 63 11.22 -5.65 14.80
N ALA A 64 10.29 -5.01 14.09
CA ALA A 64 9.91 -5.36 12.73
C ALA A 64 9.56 -4.10 11.94
N VAL A 65 9.82 -4.14 10.64
CA VAL A 65 9.53 -3.06 9.69
C VAL A 65 8.94 -3.66 8.43
N GLU A 66 7.81 -3.14 7.98
CA GLU A 66 7.15 -3.56 6.76
C GLU A 66 6.86 -2.35 5.88
N CYS A 67 7.12 -2.53 4.58
CA CYS A 67 6.77 -1.57 3.54
C CYS A 67 5.26 -1.66 3.27
N GLY A 68 4.57 -0.52 3.35
CA GLY A 68 3.19 -0.37 2.91
C GLY A 68 3.14 0.40 1.59
N THR A 69 2.36 -0.15 0.65
CA THR A 69 1.96 0.54 -0.58
C THR A 69 0.51 0.22 -0.88
N THR A 70 -0.24 1.25 -1.27
CA THR A 70 -1.59 1.15 -1.81
C THR A 70 -1.60 1.57 -3.29
N LEU A 71 -2.09 0.69 -4.15
CA LEU A 71 -2.27 0.95 -5.58
C LEU A 71 -3.76 1.04 -5.90
N TYR A 72 -4.17 2.17 -6.47
CA TYR A 72 -5.54 2.39 -6.93
C TYR A 72 -5.65 2.19 -8.44
N GLY A 73 -6.87 1.95 -8.92
CA GLY A 73 -7.13 1.88 -10.36
C GLY A 73 -6.62 0.59 -11.02
N VAL A 74 -6.30 -0.44 -10.23
CA VAL A 74 -5.83 -1.73 -10.74
C VAL A 74 -6.98 -2.43 -11.46
N THR A 75 -6.69 -3.06 -12.60
CA THR A 75 -7.66 -3.94 -13.25
C THR A 75 -7.38 -5.38 -12.84
N ALA A 76 -8.38 -6.08 -12.30
CA ALA A 76 -8.29 -7.48 -11.95
C ALA A 76 -9.10 -8.33 -12.93
N VAL A 77 -8.46 -9.30 -13.55
CA VAL A 77 -9.08 -10.29 -14.44
C VAL A 77 -9.20 -11.59 -13.67
N THR A 78 -10.43 -12.09 -13.58
CA THR A 78 -10.80 -13.32 -12.87
C THR A 78 -11.46 -14.28 -13.86
N SER A 79 -11.75 -15.51 -13.45
CA SER A 79 -12.53 -16.44 -14.26
C SER A 79 -13.98 -15.98 -14.45
N ARG A 80 -14.46 -15.07 -13.59
CA ARG A 80 -15.84 -14.56 -13.57
C ARG A 80 -16.02 -13.24 -14.33
N GLY A 81 -14.92 -12.56 -14.67
CA GLY A 81 -14.97 -11.30 -15.39
C GLY A 81 -13.83 -10.36 -15.04
N VAL A 82 -14.00 -9.10 -15.45
CA VAL A 82 -13.01 -8.04 -15.26
C VAL A 82 -13.53 -7.03 -14.24
N LEU A 83 -12.71 -6.74 -13.22
CA LEU A 83 -12.97 -5.74 -12.19
C LEU A 83 -12.06 -4.55 -12.45
N SER A 84 -12.62 -3.48 -13.01
CA SER A 84 -11.90 -2.22 -13.22
C SER A 84 -11.93 -1.37 -11.95
N GLY A 85 -10.81 -0.74 -11.59
CA GLY A 85 -10.75 0.17 -10.45
C GLY A 85 -10.58 -0.53 -9.10
N ALA A 86 -9.97 -1.72 -9.09
CA ALA A 86 -9.60 -2.39 -7.86
C ALA A 86 -8.49 -1.64 -7.12
N THR A 87 -8.49 -1.83 -5.81
CA THR A 87 -7.45 -1.34 -4.90
C THR A 87 -6.61 -2.53 -4.46
N VAL A 88 -5.31 -2.43 -4.69
CA VAL A 88 -4.32 -3.41 -4.22
C VAL A 88 -3.60 -2.81 -3.03
N LEU A 89 -3.46 -3.60 -1.99
CA LEU A 89 -2.77 -3.20 -0.77
C LEU A 89 -1.66 -4.19 -0.44
N THR A 90 -0.70 -3.77 0.38
CA THR A 90 0.40 -4.66 0.79
C THR A 90 -0.03 -5.60 1.94
N ALA A 91 0.21 -6.89 1.77
CA ALA A 91 0.04 -7.93 2.77
C ALA A 91 1.35 -8.04 3.58
N ALA A 92 1.36 -7.53 4.82
CA ALA A 92 2.51 -7.63 5.72
C ALA A 92 2.86 -9.09 6.02
N ALA A 93 4.11 -9.48 5.81
CA ALA A 93 4.55 -10.85 6.05
C ALA A 93 4.52 -11.19 7.56
N ARG A 94 4.93 -10.22 8.39
CA ARG A 94 4.95 -10.33 9.85
C ARG A 94 3.54 -10.38 10.45
N PRO A 95 3.18 -11.44 11.21
CA PRO A 95 1.84 -11.57 11.81
C PRO A 95 1.36 -10.35 12.61
N GLY A 96 2.24 -9.76 13.42
CA GLY A 96 1.92 -8.57 14.23
C GLY A 96 1.58 -7.35 13.37
N LEU A 97 2.12 -7.21 12.17
CA LEU A 97 1.88 -6.04 11.31
C LEU A 97 0.72 -6.25 10.31
N ARG A 98 -0.04 -7.35 10.45
CA ARG A 98 -1.17 -7.66 9.56
C ARG A 98 -2.39 -6.86 9.97
N TRP A 99 -2.72 -5.87 9.15
CA TRP A 99 -3.95 -5.09 9.20
C TRP A 99 -5.26 -5.80 8.85
N SER A 100 -5.19 -7.03 8.33
CA SER A 100 -6.37 -7.80 7.96
C SER A 100 -6.27 -9.22 8.46
N GLN A 101 -7.32 -9.63 9.19
CA GLN A 101 -7.47 -10.98 9.68
C GLN A 101 -7.94 -11.90 8.54
N VAL A 102 -7.22 -12.99 8.32
CA VAL A 102 -7.67 -14.05 7.40
C VAL A 102 -8.91 -14.73 7.99
N ARG A 103 -10.01 -14.73 7.24
CA ARG A 103 -11.28 -15.39 7.59
C ARG A 103 -11.33 -16.83 7.09
N SER A 104 -10.70 -17.10 5.94
CA SER A 104 -10.64 -18.42 5.32
C SER A 104 -9.36 -18.57 4.49
N GLY A 105 -8.82 -19.79 4.40
CA GLY A 105 -7.59 -20.08 3.67
C GLY A 105 -6.32 -19.71 4.46
N THR A 106 -5.31 -19.21 3.76
CA THR A 106 -3.97 -18.95 4.32
C THR A 106 -3.46 -17.55 3.94
N TYR A 107 -2.53 -17.03 4.74
CA TYR A 107 -1.82 -15.79 4.40
C TYR A 107 -0.84 -16.04 3.23
N PRO A 108 -0.64 -15.09 2.31
CA PRO A 108 0.30 -15.25 1.20
C PRO A 108 1.72 -15.55 1.69
N ALA A 109 2.32 -16.61 1.14
CA ALA A 109 3.69 -17.03 1.43
C ALA A 109 4.67 -16.68 0.29
N THR A 110 4.16 -16.33 -0.90
CA THR A 110 4.96 -16.01 -2.09
C THR A 110 4.31 -14.88 -2.89
N ASP A 111 5.08 -14.17 -3.71
CA ASP A 111 4.59 -13.09 -4.59
C ASP A 111 3.54 -13.56 -5.63
N ALA A 112 3.39 -14.86 -5.86
CA ALA A 112 2.36 -15.44 -6.74
C ALA A 112 1.05 -15.78 -6.01
N GLN A 113 0.87 -15.29 -4.77
CA GLN A 113 -0.29 -15.55 -3.94
C GLN A 113 -0.89 -14.24 -3.46
N LEU A 114 -2.22 -14.20 -3.30
CA LEU A 114 -2.93 -13.01 -2.82
C LEU A 114 -4.07 -13.37 -1.87
N LEU A 115 -4.47 -12.38 -1.07
CA LEU A 115 -5.74 -12.38 -0.36
C LEU A 115 -6.73 -11.51 -1.11
N ILE A 116 -7.99 -11.90 -1.04
CA ILE A 116 -9.10 -11.06 -1.47
C ILE A 116 -9.93 -10.68 -0.24
N ASP A 117 -10.47 -9.46 -0.18
CA ASP A 117 -11.36 -9.15 0.92
C ASP A 117 -12.72 -9.87 0.78
N GLU A 118 -13.35 -10.15 1.92
CA GLU A 118 -14.60 -10.91 2.00
C GLU A 118 -15.74 -10.32 1.16
N ARG A 119 -15.81 -8.99 1.02
CA ARG A 119 -16.87 -8.35 0.23
C ARG A 119 -16.63 -8.55 -1.26
N THR A 120 -15.40 -8.38 -1.73
CA THR A 120 -15.06 -8.61 -3.14
C THR A 120 -15.23 -10.09 -3.49
N ALA A 121 -14.79 -11.00 -2.62
CA ALA A 121 -14.99 -12.43 -2.80
C ALA A 121 -16.47 -12.78 -2.97
N ALA A 122 -17.34 -12.27 -2.08
CA ALA A 122 -18.77 -12.52 -2.13
C ALA A 122 -19.45 -11.86 -3.35
N ALA A 123 -19.13 -10.61 -3.66
CA ALA A 123 -19.75 -9.84 -4.74
C ALA A 123 -19.43 -10.39 -6.14
N HIS A 124 -18.26 -11.03 -6.29
CA HIS A 124 -17.77 -11.50 -7.58
C HIS A 124 -17.60 -13.03 -7.66
N ASP A 125 -18.08 -13.78 -6.65
CA ASP A 125 -17.92 -15.24 -6.53
C ASP A 125 -16.47 -15.72 -6.76
N VAL A 126 -15.51 -14.93 -6.27
CA VAL A 126 -14.08 -15.26 -6.35
C VAL A 126 -13.70 -16.11 -5.14
N ARG A 127 -13.03 -17.24 -5.39
CA ARG A 127 -12.76 -18.26 -4.35
C ARG A 127 -11.27 -18.56 -4.19
N PRO A 128 -10.82 -19.03 -3.02
CA PRO A 128 -9.48 -19.60 -2.88
C PRO A 128 -9.22 -20.70 -3.92
N GLY A 129 -8.02 -20.70 -4.50
CA GLY A 129 -7.60 -21.55 -5.61
C GLY A 129 -7.77 -20.90 -6.99
N GLU A 130 -8.54 -19.82 -7.10
CA GLU A 130 -8.72 -19.10 -8.37
C GLU A 130 -7.46 -18.31 -8.75
N ARG A 131 -7.17 -18.23 -10.06
CA ARG A 131 -6.13 -17.37 -10.61
C ARG A 131 -6.71 -16.00 -10.94
N VAL A 132 -6.02 -14.96 -10.51
CA VAL A 132 -6.33 -13.56 -10.79
C VAL A 132 -5.12 -12.92 -11.46
N THR A 133 -5.37 -12.22 -12.56
CA THR A 133 -4.37 -11.38 -13.23
C THR A 133 -4.63 -9.92 -12.87
N LEU A 134 -3.67 -9.28 -12.23
CA LEU A 134 -3.71 -7.86 -11.86
C LEU A 134 -2.90 -7.05 -12.87
N LEU A 135 -3.47 -5.94 -13.32
CA LEU A 135 -2.93 -5.07 -14.36
C LEU A 135 -2.90 -3.62 -13.87
N LEU A 136 -1.74 -2.97 -14.02
CA LEU A 136 -1.58 -1.53 -13.78
C LEU A 136 -0.70 -0.93 -14.87
N GLY A 137 -1.31 -0.27 -15.85
CA GLY A 137 -0.61 0.14 -17.06
C GLY A 137 -0.02 -1.07 -17.80
N PRO A 138 1.30 -1.09 -18.11
CA PRO A 138 1.94 -2.24 -18.74
C PRO A 138 2.32 -3.36 -17.75
N ALA A 139 2.25 -3.12 -16.43
CA ALA A 139 2.65 -4.08 -15.43
C ALA A 139 1.57 -5.15 -15.22
N VAL A 140 2.02 -6.41 -15.07
CA VAL A 140 1.17 -7.58 -14.94
C VAL A 140 1.66 -8.45 -13.80
N VAL A 141 0.74 -8.83 -12.90
CA VAL A 141 1.00 -9.81 -11.84
C VAL A 141 -0.06 -10.91 -11.94
N ASN A 142 0.39 -12.15 -12.04
CA ASN A 142 -0.48 -13.33 -11.98
C ASN A 142 -0.37 -13.96 -10.59
N ALA A 143 -1.49 -14.08 -9.90
CA ALA A 143 -1.50 -14.59 -8.54
C ALA A 143 -2.68 -15.54 -8.30
N THR A 144 -2.52 -16.43 -7.34
CA THR A 144 -3.58 -17.34 -6.89
C THR A 144 -4.19 -16.80 -5.61
N VAL A 145 -5.52 -16.79 -5.53
CA VAL A 145 -6.22 -16.47 -4.28
C VAL A 145 -5.95 -17.59 -3.29
N VAL A 146 -5.25 -17.31 -2.19
CA VAL A 146 -4.95 -18.32 -1.16
C VAL A 146 -5.78 -18.17 0.10
N GLY A 147 -6.48 -17.05 0.23
CA GLY A 147 -7.35 -16.79 1.36
C GLY A 147 -8.29 -15.61 1.14
N ILE A 148 -9.30 -15.56 1.99
CA ILE A 148 -10.25 -14.46 2.11
C ILE A 148 -9.95 -13.77 3.44
N ALA A 149 -9.82 -12.46 3.41
CA ALA A 149 -9.49 -11.65 4.57
C ALA A 149 -10.61 -10.67 4.90
N ALA A 150 -10.67 -10.23 6.16
CA ALA A 150 -11.56 -9.15 6.57
C ALA A 150 -11.20 -7.89 5.77
N ARG A 151 -12.21 -7.12 5.34
CA ARG A 151 -11.91 -5.84 4.67
C ARG A 151 -11.15 -4.93 5.64
N PRO A 152 -9.99 -4.36 5.24
CA PRO A 152 -9.31 -3.39 6.09
C PRO A 152 -10.24 -2.19 6.38
N SER A 153 -10.17 -1.64 7.60
CA SER A 153 -11.01 -0.51 8.06
C SER A 153 -10.61 0.85 7.47
N ASP A 154 -9.59 0.89 6.61
CA ASP A 154 -9.04 2.13 6.07
C ASP A 154 -10.10 2.88 5.26
N HIS A 155 -10.37 4.12 5.69
CA HIS A 155 -11.35 5.01 5.07
C HIS A 155 -10.92 5.44 3.66
N ALA A 156 -9.65 5.26 3.29
CA ALA A 156 -9.16 5.51 1.94
C ALA A 156 -9.60 4.43 0.94
N ILE A 157 -10.04 3.26 1.41
CA ILE A 157 -10.58 2.22 0.55
C ILE A 157 -12.05 2.56 0.30
N GLY A 158 -12.40 2.87 -0.95
CA GLY A 158 -13.77 3.14 -1.35
C GLY A 158 -14.67 1.98 -0.96
N THR A 159 -15.87 2.28 -0.45
CA THR A 159 -16.79 1.24 0.07
C THR A 159 -17.22 0.21 -0.98
N ARG A 160 -17.03 0.53 -2.27
CA ARG A 160 -17.36 -0.30 -3.42
C ARG A 160 -16.15 -0.88 -4.15
N ASP A 161 -14.94 -0.55 -3.70
CA ASP A 161 -13.73 -0.96 -4.42
C ASP A 161 -13.49 -2.45 -4.20
N ALA A 162 -13.14 -3.15 -5.28
CA ALA A 162 -12.60 -4.50 -5.18
C ALA A 162 -11.24 -4.42 -4.47
N VAL A 163 -10.99 -5.23 -3.42
CA VAL A 163 -9.74 -5.17 -2.66
C VAL A 163 -8.98 -6.48 -2.71
N PHE A 164 -7.71 -6.36 -3.07
CA PHE A 164 -6.73 -7.45 -3.04
C PHE A 164 -5.55 -7.07 -2.17
N LEU A 165 -5.00 -8.04 -1.43
CA LEU A 165 -3.77 -7.86 -0.67
C LEU A 165 -2.68 -8.76 -1.25
N LEU A 166 -1.57 -8.15 -1.60
CA LEU A 166 -0.42 -8.78 -2.24
C LEU A 166 0.84 -8.63 -1.38
N PRO A 167 1.75 -9.61 -1.35
CA PRO A 167 3.08 -9.42 -0.78
C PRO A 167 3.81 -8.22 -1.39
N SER A 168 4.71 -7.60 -0.63
CA SER A 168 5.41 -6.37 -1.04
C SER A 168 6.19 -6.52 -2.36
N GLY A 169 6.78 -7.69 -2.65
CA GLY A 169 7.45 -7.98 -3.91
C GLY A 169 6.50 -7.94 -5.12
N ALA A 170 5.32 -8.54 -4.99
CA ALA A 170 4.27 -8.49 -6.01
C ALA A 170 3.71 -7.06 -6.21
N VAL A 171 3.52 -6.30 -5.13
CA VAL A 171 3.09 -4.89 -5.22
C VAL A 171 4.16 -4.05 -5.93
N ALA A 172 5.44 -4.27 -5.62
CA ALA A 172 6.55 -3.61 -6.29
C ALA A 172 6.60 -3.98 -7.79
N ALA A 173 6.40 -5.25 -8.14
CA ALA A 173 6.33 -5.66 -9.55
C ALA A 173 5.19 -4.95 -10.30
N LEU A 174 4.02 -4.82 -9.67
CA LEU A 174 2.86 -4.15 -10.25
C LEU A 174 3.04 -2.62 -10.37
N SER A 175 3.78 -2.00 -9.45
CA SER A 175 4.05 -0.55 -9.44
C SER A 175 5.27 -0.14 -10.26
N GLY A 176 6.02 -1.09 -10.84
CA GLY A 176 7.24 -0.82 -11.60
C GLY A 176 8.48 -0.58 -10.72
N GLY A 177 8.54 -1.23 -9.55
CA GLY A 177 9.63 -1.10 -8.58
C GLY A 177 9.54 0.16 -7.74
N ALA A 178 8.35 0.74 -7.59
CA ALA A 178 8.17 1.99 -6.88
C ALA A 178 8.49 1.86 -5.38
N SER A 179 8.95 2.98 -4.83
CA SER A 179 9.04 3.26 -3.39
C SER A 179 7.72 3.00 -2.65
N CYS A 180 7.83 2.63 -1.37
CA CYS A 180 6.68 2.48 -0.47
C CYS A 180 6.06 3.84 -0.15
N ASP A 181 4.73 3.90 0.01
CA ASP A 181 4.00 5.10 0.46
C ASP A 181 3.93 5.21 2.00
N SER A 182 4.25 4.11 2.67
CA SER A 182 4.29 4.04 4.12
C SER A 182 5.25 2.97 4.61
N VAL A 183 5.66 3.11 5.86
CA VAL A 183 6.46 2.12 6.59
C VAL A 183 5.78 1.89 7.93
N THR A 184 5.44 0.65 8.23
CA THR A 184 4.86 0.26 9.52
C THR A 184 5.93 -0.39 10.37
N VAL A 185 5.96 -0.04 11.65
CA VAL A 185 7.03 -0.42 12.56
C VAL A 185 6.44 -0.95 13.85
N GLU A 186 6.88 -2.15 14.22
CA GLU A 186 6.74 -2.70 15.56
C GLU A 186 8.00 -2.31 16.33
N LEU A 187 7.84 -1.65 17.48
CA LEU A 187 8.95 -1.27 18.33
C LEU A 187 9.30 -2.44 19.27
N ARG A 188 10.59 -2.60 19.58
CA ARG A 188 11.03 -3.54 20.63
C ARG A 188 10.43 -3.19 21.99
N ARG A 189 10.24 -1.90 22.23
CA ARG A 189 9.62 -1.36 23.44
C ARG A 189 8.81 -0.13 23.06
N ARG A 190 7.52 -0.15 23.38
CA ARG A 190 6.60 0.96 23.16
C ARG A 190 7.10 2.32 23.66
N ARG A 191 7.75 2.34 24.82
CA ARG A 191 8.32 3.57 25.42
C ARG A 191 9.46 4.21 24.61
N ASP A 192 10.02 3.51 23.63
CA ASP A 192 11.13 4.02 22.82
C ASP A 192 10.64 4.86 21.62
N ALA A 193 9.32 5.10 21.50
CA ALA A 193 8.68 5.82 20.39
C ALA A 193 9.31 7.19 20.07
N SER A 194 9.50 8.08 21.06
CA SER A 194 10.14 9.40 20.81
C SER A 194 11.61 9.29 20.39
N THR A 195 12.30 8.24 20.83
CA THR A 195 13.69 7.99 20.42
C THR A 195 13.74 7.47 18.99
N PHE A 196 12.79 6.59 18.62
CA PHE A 196 12.62 6.13 17.26
C PHE A 196 12.27 7.29 16.30
N SER A 197 11.34 8.18 16.66
CA SER A 197 10.95 9.34 15.82
C SER A 197 12.15 10.19 15.45
N ARG A 198 12.92 10.62 16.45
CA ARG A 198 14.11 11.46 16.25
C ARG A 198 15.13 10.76 15.36
N ALA A 199 15.38 9.48 15.61
CA ALA A 199 16.29 8.70 14.76
C ALA A 199 15.78 8.53 13.33
N ALA A 200 14.47 8.40 13.11
CA ALA A 200 13.87 8.31 11.78
C ALA A 200 13.91 9.66 11.05
N GLU A 201 13.67 10.78 11.74
CA GLU A 201 13.79 12.14 11.22
C GLU A 201 15.23 12.45 10.80
N ASP A 202 16.22 12.13 11.63
CA ASP A 202 17.64 12.32 11.32
C ASP A 202 18.11 11.48 10.12
N LEU A 203 17.45 10.34 9.87
CA LEU A 203 17.80 9.38 8.82
C LEU A 203 17.23 9.76 7.44
N LEU A 204 16.14 10.52 7.42
CA LEU A 204 15.29 10.73 6.25
C LEU A 204 15.22 12.21 5.90
N ASP A 205 15.61 12.54 4.67
CA ASP A 205 15.49 13.89 4.12
C ASP A 205 14.67 13.81 2.81
N PRO A 206 13.47 14.43 2.74
CA PRO A 206 12.80 15.15 3.83
C PRO A 206 12.28 14.21 4.93
N PRO A 207 12.04 14.72 6.15
CA PRO A 207 11.48 13.92 7.25
C PRO A 207 10.07 13.43 6.90
N PRO A 208 9.70 12.20 7.29
CA PRO A 208 8.38 11.64 7.02
C PRO A 208 7.32 12.23 7.95
N ALA A 209 6.04 12.13 7.55
CA ALA A 209 4.95 12.29 8.50
C ALA A 209 4.89 11.04 9.41
N VAL A 210 4.76 11.25 10.72
CA VAL A 210 4.75 10.15 11.71
C VAL A 210 3.39 10.03 12.36
N ILE A 211 2.90 8.79 12.48
CA ILE A 211 1.61 8.43 13.06
C ILE A 211 1.85 7.36 14.11
N TYR A 212 1.29 7.56 15.30
CA TYR A 212 1.47 6.68 16.45
C TYR A 212 0.18 5.97 16.81
N ASP A 213 0.33 4.80 17.44
CA ASP A 213 -0.75 4.20 18.21
C ASP A 213 -1.21 5.21 19.27
N GLU A 214 -2.54 5.42 19.39
CA GLU A 214 -3.13 6.38 20.31
C GLU A 214 -2.66 6.18 21.77
N SER A 215 -2.40 4.93 22.18
CA SER A 215 -1.90 4.60 23.53
C SER A 215 -0.47 5.10 23.79
N LEU A 216 0.28 5.46 22.75
CA LEU A 216 1.64 5.98 22.85
C LEU A 216 1.70 7.50 22.99
N LYS A 217 0.62 8.23 22.69
CA LYS A 217 0.62 9.71 22.67
C LYS A 217 0.95 10.36 24.02
N GLY A 218 0.80 9.65 25.14
CA GLY A 218 1.23 10.12 26.47
C GLY A 218 2.74 10.00 26.75
N HIS A 219 3.49 9.39 25.84
CA HIS A 219 4.92 9.08 25.98
C HIS A 219 5.77 9.60 24.82
N VAL A 220 5.16 10.19 23.77
CA VAL A 220 5.85 10.75 22.60
C VAL A 220 6.37 12.14 22.89
#